data_AF-A0A0Q4Q4Q4-F1
#
_entry.id   AF-A0A0Q4Q4Q4-F1
#
_cell.length_a   1.000
_cell.length_b   1.000
_cell.length_c   1.000
_cell.angle_alpha   90.00
_cell.angle_beta   90.00
_cell.angle_gamma   90.00
#
_symmetry.space_group_name_H-M   'P 1'
#
loop_
_entity.id
_entity.type
_entity.pdbx_description
1 polymer ?
#
loop_
_entity_poly.entity_id
_entity_poly.type
_entity_poly.pdbx_seq_one_letter_code
_entity_poly.pdbx_strand_id
1 'polypeptide(L)'
;MKHPLLLAATAAAFALSACGQSQPEQLDTRAADPLAAEVANRAPVELPPPVKASVTFRCKDNTLVYVDFFDGDTQANFRSKQGDMPVRLKAEEKGKPLTAEGGYSLTGSPKSITLTQPGKAAQTCNA
;
A
#
# COMPACT_ATOMS: atom_id res chain seq x y z
N MET A 1 55.91 48.67 -27.19
CA MET A 1 55.70 47.26 -26.78
C MET A 1 54.39 46.75 -27.37
N LYS A 2 54.44 45.55 -27.97
CA LYS A 2 53.36 44.79 -28.63
C LYS A 2 52.06 44.78 -27.82
N HIS A 3 50.98 45.37 -28.33
CA HIS A 3 49.62 45.14 -27.82
C HIS A 3 48.50 44.97 -28.88
N PRO A 4 48.73 44.64 -30.17
CA PRO A 4 47.60 44.37 -31.08
C PRO A 4 47.04 42.94 -30.92
N LEU A 5 47.77 42.05 -30.24
CA LEU A 5 47.43 40.62 -30.09
C LEU A 5 46.37 40.33 -29.02
N LEU A 6 46.13 41.26 -28.08
CA LEU A 6 45.19 41.07 -26.98
C LEU A 6 43.72 41.36 -27.35
N LEU A 7 43.48 42.12 -28.43
CA LEU A 7 42.13 42.47 -28.88
C LEU A 7 41.50 41.38 -29.78
N ALA A 8 42.29 40.54 -30.42
CA ALA A 8 41.78 39.46 -31.27
C ALA A 8 41.29 38.24 -30.46
N ALA A 9 41.87 38.01 -29.27
CA ALA A 9 41.55 36.85 -28.43
C ALA A 9 40.17 36.95 -27.76
N THR A 10 39.68 38.16 -27.48
CA THR A 10 38.38 38.36 -26.82
C THR A 10 37.20 38.12 -27.77
N ALA A 11 37.33 38.47 -29.05
CA ALA A 11 36.27 38.26 -30.05
C ALA A 11 36.00 36.76 -30.31
N ALA A 12 37.03 35.90 -30.28
CA ALA A 12 36.88 34.46 -30.44
C ALA A 12 36.21 33.78 -29.22
N ALA A 13 36.40 34.33 -28.02
CA ALA A 13 35.77 33.81 -26.80
C ALA A 13 34.26 34.09 -26.75
N PHE A 14 33.80 35.24 -27.27
CA PHE A 14 32.37 35.55 -27.38
C PHE A 14 31.64 34.74 -28.45
N ALA A 15 32.34 34.29 -29.50
CA ALA A 15 31.75 33.38 -30.49
C ALA A 15 31.48 31.98 -29.92
N LEU A 16 32.23 31.55 -28.89
CA LEU A 16 32.09 30.22 -28.28
C LEU A 16 31.02 30.16 -27.18
N SER A 17 30.67 31.29 -26.54
CA SER A 17 29.62 31.32 -25.51
C SER A 17 28.20 31.18 -26.06
N ALA A 18 28.02 31.27 -27.38
CA ALA A 18 26.75 30.99 -28.06
C ALA A 18 26.49 29.49 -28.26
N CYS A 19 27.52 28.63 -28.17
CA CYS A 19 27.37 27.17 -28.37
C CYS A 19 26.97 26.39 -27.10
N GLY A 20 26.65 27.07 -26.00
CA GLY A 20 26.27 26.46 -24.73
C GLY A 20 24.94 26.92 -24.14
N GLN A 21 24.19 27.77 -24.85
CA GLN A 21 22.93 28.35 -24.34
C GLN A 21 21.67 27.62 -24.79
N SER A 22 21.77 26.68 -25.74
CA SER A 22 20.66 25.79 -26.07
C SER A 22 20.73 24.56 -25.16
N GLN A 23 19.93 24.53 -24.10
CA GLN A 23 19.49 23.23 -23.59
C GLN A 23 18.97 22.44 -24.78
N PRO A 24 19.40 21.17 -24.97
CA PRO A 24 18.91 20.37 -26.08
C PRO A 24 17.39 20.37 -26.01
N GLU A 25 16.76 20.66 -27.16
CA GLU A 25 15.31 20.58 -27.28
C GLU A 25 14.92 19.14 -26.92
N GLN A 26 14.23 18.98 -25.77
CA GLN A 26 13.77 17.68 -25.34
C GLN A 26 12.63 17.27 -26.27
N LEU A 27 12.99 16.56 -27.34
CA LEU A 27 12.05 15.88 -28.22
C LEU A 27 11.44 14.69 -27.45
N ASP A 28 10.44 14.97 -26.61
CA ASP A 28 9.56 13.92 -26.14
C ASP A 28 8.57 13.60 -27.27
N THR A 29 8.58 12.36 -27.74
CA THR A 29 7.66 11.88 -28.79
C THR A 29 6.25 11.67 -28.26
N ARG A 30 6.02 11.89 -26.96
CA ARG A 30 4.73 11.74 -26.30
C ARG A 30 4.05 13.11 -26.15
N ALA A 31 2.76 13.15 -26.43
CA ALA A 31 1.93 14.28 -26.05
C ALA A 31 1.99 14.46 -24.52
N ALA A 32 1.98 15.72 -24.06
CA ALA A 32 1.96 16.04 -22.64
C ALA A 32 0.76 15.34 -21.97
N ASP A 33 1.01 14.66 -20.86
CA ASP A 33 -0.03 13.95 -20.11
C ASP A 33 -1.05 14.97 -19.58
N PRO A 34 -2.32 14.91 -20.04
CA PRO A 34 -3.36 15.85 -19.64
C PRO A 34 -3.69 15.75 -18.14
N LEU A 35 -3.26 14.70 -17.44
CA LEU A 35 -3.49 14.46 -16.02
C LEU A 35 -2.23 14.68 -15.15
N ALA A 36 -1.11 15.13 -15.73
CA ALA A 36 0.17 15.28 -15.00
C ALA A 36 0.04 16.14 -13.74
N ALA A 37 -0.69 17.26 -13.82
CA ALA A 37 -0.92 18.15 -12.70
C ALA A 37 -1.83 17.52 -11.63
N GLU A 38 -2.79 16.68 -12.02
CA GLU A 38 -3.68 16.00 -11.07
C GLU A 38 -2.95 14.87 -10.33
N VAL A 39 -2.12 14.10 -11.03
CA VAL A 39 -1.31 13.03 -10.43
C VAL A 39 -0.29 13.61 -9.45
N ALA A 40 0.36 14.73 -9.79
CA ALA A 40 1.34 15.38 -8.91
C ALA A 40 0.73 15.90 -7.59
N ASN A 41 -0.56 16.20 -7.58
CA ASN A 41 -1.26 16.74 -6.41
C ASN A 41 -2.11 15.71 -5.67
N ARG A 42 -2.15 14.45 -6.14
CA ARG A 42 -2.98 13.40 -5.52
C ARG A 42 -2.31 12.92 -4.23
N ALA A 43 -3.08 12.87 -3.15
CA ALA A 43 -2.61 12.28 -1.90
C ALA A 43 -2.18 10.82 -2.12
N PRO A 44 -1.16 10.31 -1.40
CA PRO A 44 -0.75 8.92 -1.47
C PRO A 44 -1.96 8.00 -1.27
N VAL A 45 -2.16 7.07 -2.21
CA VAL A 45 -3.20 6.05 -2.07
C VAL A 45 -2.80 5.11 -0.96
N GLU A 46 -3.60 5.03 0.10
CA GLU A 46 -3.40 4.04 1.14
C GLU A 46 -3.72 2.66 0.56
N LEU A 47 -2.68 1.87 0.35
CA LEU A 47 -2.84 0.51 -0.12
C LEU A 47 -3.53 -0.31 0.97
N PRO A 48 -4.48 -1.17 0.62
CA PRO A 48 -5.06 -2.11 1.58
C PRO A 48 -3.91 -2.86 2.27
N PRO A 49 -4.00 -3.09 3.59
CA PRO A 49 -3.01 -3.89 4.29
C PRO A 49 -2.81 -5.22 3.56
N PRO A 50 -1.56 -5.71 3.43
CA PRO A 50 -1.33 -7.03 2.87
C PRO A 50 -1.79 -8.13 3.84
N VAL A 51 -2.17 -9.28 3.30
CA VAL A 51 -2.47 -10.48 4.10
C VAL A 51 -1.15 -11.08 4.54
N LYS A 52 -0.94 -11.22 5.86
CA LYS A 52 0.26 -11.82 6.44
C LYS A 52 0.15 -13.32 6.68
N ALA A 53 -1.08 -13.81 6.88
CA ALA A 53 -1.34 -15.23 7.10
C ALA A 53 -2.80 -15.57 6.75
N SER A 54 -2.99 -16.64 6.00
CA SER A 54 -4.30 -17.26 5.78
C SER A 54 -4.30 -18.62 6.44
N VAL A 55 -5.21 -18.82 7.40
CA VAL A 55 -5.22 -20.03 8.23
C VAL A 55 -6.62 -20.64 8.24
N THR A 56 -6.67 -21.96 8.10
CA THR A 56 -7.87 -22.75 8.37
C THR A 56 -7.81 -23.21 9.82
N PHE A 57 -8.81 -22.89 10.62
CA PHE A 57 -8.90 -23.31 12.01
C PHE A 57 -9.95 -24.39 12.19
N ARG A 58 -9.70 -25.32 13.10
CA ARG A 58 -10.70 -26.23 13.64
C ARG A 58 -11.19 -25.75 15.00
N CYS A 59 -12.47 -25.48 15.09
CA CYS A 59 -13.13 -25.04 16.32
C CYS A 59 -13.51 -26.23 17.20
N LYS A 60 -13.86 -25.94 18.47
CA LYS A 60 -14.26 -26.95 19.46
C LYS A 60 -15.44 -27.81 19.02
N ASP A 61 -16.35 -27.25 18.22
CA ASP A 61 -17.48 -27.96 17.60
C ASP A 61 -17.10 -28.79 16.36
N ASN A 62 -15.80 -28.99 16.10
CA ASN A 62 -15.22 -29.64 14.92
C ASN A 62 -15.54 -28.94 13.58
N THR A 63 -16.08 -27.73 13.60
CA THR A 63 -16.24 -26.94 12.37
C THR A 63 -14.90 -26.40 11.90
N LEU A 64 -14.77 -26.23 10.57
CA LEU A 64 -13.65 -25.55 9.95
C LEU A 64 -14.06 -24.11 9.63
N VAL A 65 -13.20 -23.17 9.98
CA VAL A 65 -13.36 -21.75 9.65
C VAL A 65 -12.07 -21.22 9.04
N TYR A 66 -12.18 -20.16 8.25
CA TYR A 66 -11.06 -19.63 7.48
C TYR A 66 -10.85 -18.17 7.86
N VAL A 67 -9.62 -17.80 8.17
CA VAL A 67 -9.28 -16.43 8.59
C VAL A 67 -8.04 -15.96 7.84
N ASP A 68 -8.19 -14.82 7.16
CA ASP A 68 -7.06 -14.07 6.60
C ASP A 68 -6.69 -12.95 7.57
N PHE A 69 -5.50 -13.02 8.16
CA PHE A 69 -4.94 -11.98 9.02
C PHE A 69 -4.17 -10.98 8.17
N PHE A 70 -4.40 -9.70 8.44
CA PHE A 70 -3.71 -8.62 7.75
C PHE A 70 -2.54 -8.09 8.58
N ASP A 71 -1.56 -7.50 7.89
CA ASP A 71 -0.53 -6.71 8.55
C ASP A 71 -1.14 -5.54 9.31
N GLY A 72 -0.50 -5.16 10.42
CA GLY A 72 -1.01 -4.15 11.36
C GLY A 72 -1.89 -4.70 12.49
N ASP A 73 -2.32 -5.96 12.45
CA ASP A 73 -3.11 -6.63 13.52
C ASP A 73 -4.46 -5.96 13.86
N THR A 74 -4.93 -5.03 13.01
CA THR A 74 -6.19 -4.30 13.20
C THR A 74 -7.30 -4.79 12.27
N GLN A 75 -7.02 -5.77 11.42
CA GLN A 75 -7.98 -6.31 10.48
C GLN A 75 -7.82 -7.83 10.29
N ALA A 76 -8.94 -8.52 10.16
CA ALA A 76 -9.00 -9.90 9.68
C ALA A 76 -10.23 -10.09 8.77
N ASN A 77 -10.13 -11.01 7.82
CA ASN A 77 -11.29 -11.48 7.07
C ASN A 77 -11.67 -12.87 7.59
N PHE A 78 -12.89 -13.03 8.07
CA PHE A 78 -13.44 -14.30 8.54
C PHE A 78 -14.38 -14.92 7.50
N ARG A 79 -14.34 -16.24 7.33
CA ARG A 79 -15.28 -17.00 6.51
C ARG A 79 -15.72 -18.27 7.25
N SER A 80 -17.02 -18.54 7.22
CA SER A 80 -17.61 -19.77 7.75
C SER A 80 -17.33 -20.99 6.88
N LYS A 81 -17.21 -20.80 5.56
CA LYS A 81 -16.88 -21.85 4.59
C LYS A 81 -15.89 -21.34 3.56
N GLN A 82 -15.18 -22.25 2.93
CA GLN A 82 -14.27 -21.90 1.84
C GLN A 82 -15.07 -21.33 0.67
N GLY A 83 -14.66 -20.15 0.17
CA GLY A 83 -15.33 -19.47 -0.94
C GLY A 83 -16.46 -18.50 -0.53
N ASP A 84 -16.89 -18.50 0.74
CA ASP A 84 -17.86 -17.51 1.22
C ASP A 84 -17.31 -16.08 1.12
N MET A 85 -18.21 -15.11 0.99
CA MET A 85 -17.86 -13.70 1.13
C MET A 85 -17.29 -13.45 2.53
N PRO A 86 -16.14 -12.77 2.65
CA PRO A 86 -15.51 -12.55 3.94
C PRO A 86 -16.29 -11.53 4.78
N VAL A 87 -16.50 -11.86 6.05
CA VAL A 87 -16.86 -10.89 7.08
C VAL A 87 -15.59 -10.18 7.50
N ARG A 88 -15.51 -8.88 7.21
CA ARG A 88 -14.34 -8.07 7.56
C ARG A 88 -14.43 -7.60 9.01
N LEU A 89 -13.54 -8.12 9.83
CA LEU A 89 -13.39 -7.77 11.24
C LEU A 89 -12.33 -6.67 11.37
N LYS A 90 -12.60 -5.67 12.20
CA LYS A 90 -11.70 -4.56 12.49
C LYS A 90 -11.52 -4.35 13.99
N ALA A 91 -10.35 -3.89 14.39
CA ALA A 91 -10.05 -3.46 15.75
C ALA A 91 -9.64 -1.99 15.73
N GLU A 92 -9.97 -1.26 16.79
CA GLU A 92 -9.57 0.15 16.96
C GLU A 92 -8.04 0.27 17.06
N GLU A 93 -7.40 -0.69 17.71
CA GLU A 93 -5.96 -0.74 17.95
C GLU A 93 -5.45 -2.19 17.93
N LYS A 94 -4.14 -2.34 17.71
CA LYS A 94 -3.46 -3.64 17.77
C LYS A 94 -3.67 -4.29 19.14
N GLY A 95 -4.07 -5.57 19.13
CA GLY A 95 -4.28 -6.36 20.34
C GLY A 95 -5.67 -6.23 20.96
N LYS A 96 -6.53 -5.35 20.43
CA LYS A 96 -7.95 -5.34 20.77
C LYS A 96 -8.71 -6.41 19.97
N PRO A 97 -9.91 -6.82 20.42
CA PRO A 97 -10.76 -7.73 19.65
C PRO A 97 -11.10 -7.17 18.28
N LEU A 98 -10.97 -8.02 17.26
CA LEU A 98 -11.41 -7.75 15.91
C LEU A 98 -12.92 -8.01 15.84
N THR A 99 -13.71 -6.99 15.55
CA THR A 99 -15.18 -7.06 15.59
C THR A 99 -15.81 -6.68 14.25
N ALA A 100 -17.04 -7.14 14.03
CA ALA A 100 -17.90 -6.69 12.96
C ALA A 100 -19.36 -6.65 13.40
N GLU A 101 -20.18 -5.95 12.61
CA GLU A 101 -21.63 -5.91 12.78
C GLU A 101 -22.24 -7.32 12.84
N GLY A 102 -23.34 -7.46 13.57
CA GLY A 102 -24.01 -8.75 13.79
C GLY A 102 -23.46 -9.56 14.96
N GLY A 103 -22.43 -9.08 15.67
CA GLY A 103 -21.93 -9.72 16.89
C GLY A 103 -20.77 -10.69 16.65
N TYR A 104 -20.00 -10.51 15.57
CA TYR A 104 -18.76 -11.24 15.37
C TYR A 104 -17.64 -10.63 16.21
N SER A 105 -16.83 -11.48 16.84
CA SER A 105 -15.61 -11.08 17.54
C SER A 105 -14.53 -12.14 17.38
N LEU A 106 -13.30 -11.72 17.13
CA LEU A 106 -12.12 -12.59 17.04
C LEU A 106 -10.97 -12.00 17.86
N THR A 107 -10.36 -12.82 18.69
CA THR A 107 -9.10 -12.53 19.37
C THR A 107 -8.11 -13.67 19.17
N GLY A 108 -6.81 -13.40 19.30
CA GLY A 108 -5.76 -14.43 19.25
C GLY A 108 -4.76 -14.21 18.12
N SER A 109 -4.23 -15.31 17.60
CA SER A 109 -3.12 -15.32 16.64
C SER A 109 -3.33 -16.37 15.55
N PRO A 110 -2.51 -16.39 14.49
CA PRO A 110 -2.55 -17.44 13.47
C PRO A 110 -2.39 -18.89 13.98
N LYS A 111 -2.03 -19.12 15.25
CA LYS A 111 -1.94 -20.46 15.86
C LYS A 111 -3.22 -20.90 16.58
N SER A 112 -3.89 -19.96 17.24
CA SER A 112 -5.08 -20.20 18.04
C SER A 112 -5.87 -18.90 18.21
N ILE A 113 -7.18 -19.00 18.06
CA ILE A 113 -8.11 -17.88 18.16
C ILE A 113 -9.26 -18.21 19.11
N THR A 114 -9.86 -17.16 19.68
CA THR A 114 -11.21 -17.23 20.26
C THR A 114 -12.17 -16.51 19.33
N LEU A 115 -13.18 -17.23 18.85
CA LEU A 115 -14.16 -16.76 17.88
C LEU A 115 -15.55 -16.75 18.51
N THR A 116 -16.22 -15.61 18.39
CA THR A 116 -17.64 -15.44 18.66
C THR A 116 -18.34 -15.18 17.34
N GLN A 117 -19.40 -15.95 17.07
CA GLN A 117 -20.26 -15.79 15.89
C GLN A 117 -21.69 -15.48 16.35
N PRO A 118 -22.50 -14.82 15.53
CA PRO A 118 -23.90 -14.54 15.85
C PRO A 118 -24.65 -15.82 16.23
N GLY A 119 -25.33 -15.81 17.37
CA GLY A 119 -26.11 -16.96 17.86
C GLY A 119 -25.27 -18.15 18.34
N LYS A 120 -23.94 -18.04 18.45
CA LYS A 120 -23.05 -19.07 19.00
C LYS A 120 -22.28 -18.51 20.20
N ALA A 121 -22.00 -19.37 21.18
CA ALA A 121 -21.09 -19.03 22.27
C ALA A 121 -19.66 -18.87 21.75
N ALA A 122 -18.86 -18.05 22.44
CA ALA A 122 -17.44 -17.91 22.15
C ALA A 122 -16.75 -19.28 22.25
N GLN A 123 -15.92 -19.61 21.25
CA GLN A 123 -15.21 -20.88 21.21
C GLN A 123 -13.76 -20.71 20.76
N THR A 124 -12.90 -21.57 21.27
CA THR A 124 -11.50 -21.66 20.83
C THR A 124 -11.41 -22.47 19.55
N CYS A 125 -10.63 -21.96 18.60
CA CYS A 125 -10.29 -22.65 17.37
C CYS A 125 -8.78 -22.68 17.19
N ASN A 126 -8.24 -23.81 16.75
CA ASN A 126 -6.80 -24.04 16.59
C ASN A 126 -6.47 -24.35 15.13
N ALA A 127 -5.31 -23.87 14.68
CA ALA A 127 -4.81 -24.12 13.33
C ALA A 127 -4.49 -25.60 13.11
#